data_AF-A0A843FPL0-F1
#
_entry.id   AF-A0A843FPL0-F1
#
_cell.length_a   1.000
_cell.length_b   1.000
_cell.length_c   1.000
_cell.angle_alpha   90.00
_cell.angle_beta   90.00
_cell.angle_gamma   90.00
#
_symmetry.space_group_name_H-M   'P 1'
#
loop_
_entity.id
_entity.type
_entity.pdbx_description
1 polymer ?
#
loop_
_entity_poly.entity_id
_entity_poly.type
_entity_poly.pdbx_seq_one_letter_code
_entity_poly.pdbx_strand_id
1 'polypeptide(L)' 'MKMEITQKRDNPLLKRTEVYFTINHAGEATPSKGAVVDAIAEQLKASKDAIVLDNVESVFGTGKSNGYVK' A
#
# COMPACT_ATOMS: atom_id res chain seq x y z
N MET A 1 -1.13 -10.55 -8.04
CA MET A 1 -1.10 -9.63 -6.87
C MET A 1 -2.25 -9.88 -5.89
N LYS A 2 -1.97 -10.29 -4.65
CA LYS A 2 -2.93 -10.23 -3.53
C LYS A 2 -2.48 -9.16 -2.56
N MET A 3 -3.32 -8.16 -2.32
CA MET A 3 -3.04 -7.05 -1.42
C MET A 3 -3.82 -7.24 -0.11
N GLU A 4 -3.09 -7.31 1.00
CA GLU A 4 -3.66 -7.44 2.35
C GLU A 4 -3.37 -6.16 3.12
N ILE A 5 -4.41 -5.43 3.50
CA ILE A 5 -4.28 -4.30 4.42
C ILE A 5 -4.05 -4.89 5.81
N THR A 6 -2.86 -4.68 6.35
CA THR A 6 -2.46 -5.24 7.64
C THR A 6 -2.93 -4.36 8.79
N GLN A 7 -2.91 -3.04 8.62
CA GLN A 7 -3.32 -2.11 9.66
C GLN A 7 -3.84 -0.81 9.06
N LYS A 8 -4.95 -0.31 9.61
CA LYS A 8 -5.49 1.03 9.36
C LYS A 8 -5.46 1.81 10.67
N ARG A 9 -4.79 2.95 10.67
CA ARG A 9 -4.69 3.85 11.82
C ARG A 9 -5.18 5.23 11.43
N ASP A 10 -6.30 5.64 11.99
CA ASP A 10 -6.79 7.01 11.83
C ASP A 10 -6.09 7.94 12.84
N ASN A 11 -5.49 9.01 12.32
CA ASN A 11 -4.80 10.01 13.12
C ASN A 11 -5.64 11.30 13.19
N PRO A 12 -6.45 11.50 14.24
CA PRO A 12 -7.35 12.64 14.35
C PRO A 12 -6.62 13.98 14.53
N LEU A 13 -5.37 13.98 15.01
CA LEU A 13 -4.57 15.20 15.16
C LEU A 13 -4.15 15.79 13.80
N LEU A 14 -3.75 14.90 12.89
CA LEU A 14 -3.29 15.27 11.55
C LEU A 14 -4.36 15.09 10.47
N LYS A 15 -5.57 14.66 10.83
CA LYS A 15 -6.68 14.33 9.92
C LYS A 15 -6.23 13.47 8.74
N ARG A 16 -5.33 12.52 8.99
CA ARG A 16 -4.79 11.59 7.99
C ARG A 16 -5.04 10.15 8.40
N THR A 17 -5.15 9.27 7.41
CA THR A 17 -5.35 7.84 7.64
C THR A 17 -4.09 7.11 7.20
N GLU A 18 -3.40 6.53 8.17
CA GLU A 18 -2.19 5.77 7.95
C GLU A 18 -2.55 4.31 7.67
N VAL A 19 -2.10 3.78 6.55
CA VAL A 19 -2.44 2.43 6.09
C VAL A 19 -1.16 1.64 5.83
N TYR A 20 -1.01 0.53 6.53
CA TYR A 20 0.02 -0.46 6.28
C TYR A 20 -0.57 -1.59 5.45
N PHE A 21 0.10 -1.93 4.36
CA PHE A 21 -0.33 -2.99 3.45
C PHE A 21 0.82 -3.93 3.14
N THR A 22 0.45 -5.18 2.87
CA THR A 22 1.34 -6.24 2.41
C THR A 22 0.86 -6.71 1.03
N ILE A 23 1.72 -6.65 0.02
CA ILE A 23 1.46 -7.11 -1.34
C ILE A 23 2.20 -8.43 -1.56
N ASN A 24 1.43 -9.51 -1.69
CA ASN A 24 1.93 -10.79 -2.15
C ASN A 24 1.94 -10.79 -3.69
N HIS A 25 3.14 -10.78 -4.29
CA HIS A 25 3.43 -10.85 -5.72
C HIS A 25 4.33 -12.05 -6.02
N ALA A 26 3.93 -13.24 -5.54
CA ALA A 26 4.68 -14.48 -5.74
C ALA A 26 4.82 -14.79 -7.24
N GLY A 27 6.05 -14.73 -7.75
CA GLY A 27 6.39 -15.03 -9.16
C GLY A 27 6.24 -13.86 -10.14
N GLU A 28 5.80 -12.68 -9.67
CA GLU A 28 5.67 -11.47 -10.49
C GLU A 28 6.76 -10.44 -10.14
N ALA A 29 6.98 -9.46 -11.01
CA ALA A 29 7.87 -8.35 -10.73
C ALA A 29 7.35 -7.52 -9.54
N THR A 30 8.26 -6.87 -8.81
CA THR A 30 7.90 -5.94 -7.73
C THR A 30 6.92 -4.89 -8.26
N PRO A 31 5.75 -4.71 -7.62
CA PRO A 31 4.70 -3.85 -8.15
C PRO A 31 5.19 -2.41 -8.29
N SER A 32 4.97 -1.82 -9.45
CA SER A 32 5.28 -0.41 -9.73
C SER A 32 4.41 0.53 -8.89
N LYS A 33 4.97 1.68 -8.49
CA LYS A 33 4.29 2.67 -7.62
C LYS A 33 2.86 3.02 -8.09
N GLY A 34 2.65 3.21 -9.39
CA GLY A 34 1.32 3.52 -9.95
C GLY A 34 0.28 2.41 -9.73
N ALA A 35 0.67 1.15 -9.98
CA ALA A 35 -0.22 0.00 -9.76
C ALA A 35 -0.59 -0.18 -8.28
N VAL A 36 0.34 0.13 -7.37
CA VAL A 36 0.08 0.12 -5.92
C VAL A 36 -0.93 1.21 -5.54
N VAL A 37 -0.75 2.43 -6.05
CA VAL A 37 -1.68 3.55 -5.78
C VAL A 37 -3.07 3.25 -6.33
N ASP A 38 -3.16 2.68 -7.54
CA ASP A 38 -4.44 2.31 -8.15
C ASP A 38 -5.17 1.24 -7.33
N ALA A 39 -4.48 0.18 -6.92
CA ALA A 39 -5.05 -0.86 -6.06
C ALA A 39 -5.53 -0.32 -4.69
N ILE A 40 -4.77 0.59 -4.10
CA ILE A 40 -5.13 1.24 -2.83
C ILE A 40 -6.32 2.19 -3.03
N ALA A 41 -6.35 2.95 -4.11
CA ALA A 41 -7.44 3.86 -4.43
C ALA A 41 -8.76 3.10 -4.63
N GLU A 42 -8.73 1.95 -5.30
CA GLU A 42 -9.90 1.06 -5.42
C GLU A 42 -10.36 0.51 -4.06
N GLN A 43 -9.41 0.12 -3.20
CA GLN A 43 -9.74 -0.49 -1.91
C GLN A 43 -10.21 0.52 -0.85
N LEU A 44 -9.65 1.73 -0.84
CA LEU A 44 -10.03 2.82 0.08
C LEU A 44 -11.08 3.78 -0.49
N LYS A 45 -11.46 3.67 -1.78
CA LYS A 45 -12.35 4.60 -2.48
C LYS A 45 -11.95 6.07 -2.31
N ALA A 46 -10.64 6.33 -2.23
CA ALA A 46 -10.08 7.66 -2.04
C ALA A 46 -9.52 8.21 -3.36
N SER A 47 -9.42 9.54 -3.47
CA SER A 47 -8.84 10.17 -4.65
C SER A 47 -7.35 9.83 -4.76
N LYS A 48 -6.86 9.54 -5.97
CA LYS A 48 -5.44 9.27 -6.25
C LYS A 48 -4.53 10.42 -5.80
N ASP A 49 -5.03 11.65 -5.84
CA ASP A 49 -4.31 12.84 -5.39
C ASP A 49 -4.14 12.93 -3.86
N ALA A 50 -4.97 12.22 -3.09
CA ALA A 50 -4.93 12.22 -1.63
C ALA A 50 -4.11 11.05 -1.04
N ILE A 51 -3.61 10.15 -1.88
CA ILE A 51 -2.90 8.94 -1.46
C ILE A 51 -1.40 9.16 -1.65
N VAL A 52 -0.64 9.20 -0.56
CA VAL A 52 0.81 9.35 -0.60
C VAL A 52 1.48 8.04 -0.22
N LEU A 53 2.18 7.43 -1.19
CA LEU A 53 3.04 6.27 -0.98
C LEU A 53 4.36 6.74 -0.34
N ASP A 54 4.56 6.44 0.93
CA ASP A 54 5.80 6.81 1.63
C ASP A 54 6.90 5.80 1.32
N ASN A 55 6.63 4.52 1.59
CA ASN A 55 7.62 3.45 1.48
C ASN A 55 7.01 2.17 0.92
N VAL A 56 7.81 1.48 0.09
CA VAL A 56 7.55 0.12 -0.39
C VAL A 56 8.85 -0.65 -0.26
N GLU A 57 8.87 -1.62 0.64
CA GLU A 57 10.01 -2.49 0.90
C GLU A 57 9.63 -3.91 0.48
N SER A 58 10.35 -4.45 -0.51
CA SER A 58 10.21 -5.86 -0.88
C SER A 58 11.03 -6.74 0.07
N VAL A 59 10.39 -7.74 0.66
CA VAL A 59 11.06 -8.80 1.40
C VAL A 59 11.75 -9.73 0.41
N PHE A 60 13.08 -9.77 0.50
CA PHE A 60 13.92 -10.60 -0.37
C PHE A 60 13.51 -12.08 -0.30
N GLY A 61 13.50 -12.74 -1.47
CA GLY A 61 13.27 -14.19 -1.59
C GLY A 61 11.83 -14.67 -1.35
N THR A 62 10.90 -13.81 -0.91
CA THR A 62 9.53 -14.24 -0.56
C THR A 62 8.45 -13.71 -1.50
N GLY A 63 8.78 -12.88 -2.50
CA GLY A 63 7.77 -12.27 -3.39
C GLY A 63 6.70 -11.48 -2.63
N LYS A 64 7.07 -10.93 -1.47
CA LYS A 64 6.20 -10.10 -0.62
C LYS A 64 6.77 -8.69 -0.56
N SER A 65 5.91 -7.69 -0.66
CA SER A 65 6.27 -6.28 -0.46
C SER A 65 5.43 -5.70 0.64
N ASN A 66 6.06 -5.13 1.65
CA ASN A 66 5.37 -4.33 2.65
C ASN A 66 5.42 -2.88 2.21
N GLY A 67 4.37 -2.14 2.51
CA GLY A 67 4.34 -0.72 2.19
C GLY A 67 3.49 0.07 3.15
N TYR A 68 3.75 1.37 3.14
CA TYR A 68 3.11 2.35 3.99
C TYR A 68 2.56 3.49 3.14
N VAL A 69 1.29 3.80 3.36
CA VAL A 69 0.56 4.90 2.73
C VAL A 69 -0.07 5.79 3.79
N LYS A 70 -0.16 7.08 3.48
CA LYS A 70 -0.81 8.11 4.29
C LYS A 70 -1.68 9.02 3.44
#